data_AF-A0A293MSX8-F1
#
_entry.id   AF-A0A293MSX8-F1
#
_cell.length_a   1.000
_cell.length_b   1.000
_cell.length_c   1.000
_cell.angle_alpha   90.00
_cell.angle_beta   90.00
_cell.angle_gamma   90.00
#
_symmetry.space_group_name_H-M   'P 1'
#
loop_
_entity.id
_entity.type
_entity.pdbx_description
1 polymer ?
#
loop_
_entity_poly.entity_id
_entity_poly.type
_entity_poly.pdbx_seq_one_letter_code
_entity_poly.pdbx_strand_id
1 'polypeptide(L)'
;MGKLNVAKTLAMGKLNVAKLANFQEVDGYVLVACPENTLLDSKEFFRPVVTPYELEIALNTSREWGPEYTTDYGDILPGGDLYVEQTQCDEASYDVSLATGKIRSLGIDLGIEERADGLDDATVATKQGTVAVPSVHAGGVQGNT
;
A
#
# COMPACT_ATOMS: atom_id res chain seq x y z
N MET A 1 -0.36 -1.08 15.69
CA MET A 1 1.10 -0.97 15.48
C MET A 1 1.33 -0.95 13.97
N GLY A 2 1.26 0.22 13.34
CA GLY A 2 1.52 0.33 11.90
C GLY A 2 2.99 0.04 11.63
N LYS A 3 3.31 -0.90 10.72
CA LYS A 3 4.69 -1.11 10.30
C LYS A 3 5.18 0.19 9.65
N LEU A 4 6.30 0.72 10.12
CA LEU A 4 6.99 1.82 9.46
C LEU A 4 7.50 1.27 8.11
N ASN A 5 7.09 1.88 7.00
CA ASN A 5 7.64 1.54 5.69
C ASN A 5 9.07 2.09 5.63
N VAL A 6 10.07 1.21 5.78
CA VAL A 6 11.49 1.59 5.78
C VAL A 6 12.13 1.04 4.51
N ALA A 7 12.77 1.91 3.74
CA ALA A 7 13.56 1.53 2.57
C ALA A 7 15.06 1.68 2.88
N LYS A 8 15.88 0.75 2.36
CA LYS A 8 17.34 0.77 2.49
C LYS A 8 17.99 0.55 1.14
N THR A 9 18.95 1.39 0.79
CA THR A 9 19.75 1.24 -0.42
C THR A 9 20.85 0.19 -0.19
N LEU A 10 20.91 -0.81 -1.07
CA LEU A 10 21.93 -1.84 -1.08
C LEU A 10 22.70 -1.74 -2.41
N ALA A 11 23.99 -1.39 -2.34
CA ALA A 11 24.86 -1.37 -3.51
C ALA A 11 25.62 -2.69 -3.61
N MET A 12 25.38 -3.46 -4.67
CA MET A 12 26.03 -4.75 -4.90
C MET A 12 26.37 -4.93 -6.38
N GLY A 13 27.34 -5.79 -6.69
CA GLY A 13 27.58 -6.27 -8.05
C GLY A 13 26.48 -7.22 -8.52
N LYS A 14 26.84 -8.32 -9.19
CA LYS A 14 25.86 -9.31 -9.67
C LYS A 14 24.95 -9.82 -8.53
N LEU A 15 23.64 -9.69 -8.72
CA LEU A 15 22.63 -10.18 -7.80
C LEU A 15 22.63 -11.72 -7.76
N ASN A 16 22.43 -12.30 -6.58
CA ASN A 16 22.17 -13.72 -6.42
C ASN A 16 21.35 -13.98 -5.15
N VAL A 17 20.80 -15.20 -5.06
CA VAL A 17 19.97 -15.65 -3.95
C VAL A 17 20.69 -15.55 -2.60
N ALA A 18 21.96 -15.97 -2.54
CA ALA A 18 22.75 -15.97 -1.31
C ALA A 18 22.95 -14.57 -0.72
N LYS A 19 23.10 -13.54 -1.56
CA LYS A 19 23.26 -12.15 -1.12
C LYS A 19 21.98 -11.61 -0.49
N LEU A 20 20.83 -11.87 -1.12
CA LEU A 20 19.53 -11.41 -0.62
C LEU A 20 19.09 -12.17 0.64
N ALA A 21 19.50 -13.43 0.79
CA ALA A 21 19.21 -14.23 1.98
C ALA A 21 19.81 -13.65 3.28
N ASN A 22 20.81 -12.78 3.19
CA ASN A 22 21.43 -12.12 4.36
C ASN A 22 20.57 -11.00 4.98
N PHE A 23 19.53 -10.53 4.28
CA PHE A 23 18.64 -9.46 4.77
C PHE A 23 17.22 -10.01 4.91
N GLN A 24 17.02 -10.86 5.92
CA GLN A 24 15.72 -11.53 6.14
C GLN A 24 14.63 -10.56 6.61
N GLU A 25 15.03 -9.42 7.17
CA GLU A 25 14.15 -8.33 7.59
C GLU A 25 13.49 -7.59 6.41
N VAL A 26 14.01 -7.77 5.19
CA VAL A 26 13.47 -7.14 3.99
C VAL A 26 12.33 -7.98 3.43
N ASP A 27 11.16 -7.37 3.32
CA ASP A 27 9.95 -8.03 2.80
C ASP A 27 9.92 -8.12 1.26
N GLY A 28 10.66 -7.25 0.56
CA GLY A 28 10.78 -7.24 -0.90
C GLY A 28 11.89 -6.31 -1.38
N TYR A 29 12.37 -6.53 -2.61
CA TYR A 29 13.48 -5.78 -3.21
C TYR A 29 13.04 -5.06 -4.48
N VAL A 30 13.61 -3.88 -4.70
CA VAL A 30 13.44 -3.11 -5.93
C VAL A 30 14.78 -3.07 -6.64
N LEU A 31 14.86 -3.66 -7.82
CA LEU A 31 16.09 -3.72 -8.60
C LEU A 31 16.24 -2.46 -9.46
N VAL A 32 17.12 -1.55 -9.05
CA VAL A 32 17.54 -0.41 -9.87
C VAL A 32 18.85 -0.79 -10.57
N ALA A 33 18.77 -1.15 -11.85
CA ALA A 33 19.90 -1.62 -12.64
C ALA A 33 19.79 -1.17 -14.11
N CYS A 34 20.78 -1.56 -14.92
CA CYS A 34 20.76 -1.38 -16.36
C CYS A 34 19.56 -2.13 -16.97
N PRO A 35 18.73 -1.50 -17.83
CA PRO A 35 17.51 -2.11 -18.37
C PRO A 35 17.78 -3.43 -19.09
N GLU A 36 18.94 -3.57 -19.73
CA GLU A 36 19.37 -4.78 -20.45
C GLU A 36 19.70 -5.98 -19.53
N ASN A 37 19.84 -5.75 -18.22
CA ASN A 37 20.21 -6.77 -17.22
C ASN A 37 19.16 -6.91 -16.11
N THR A 38 17.97 -6.33 -16.29
CA THR A 38 16.88 -6.36 -15.31
C THR A 38 16.06 -7.66 -15.37
N LEU A 39 16.19 -8.46 -16.44
CA LEU A 39 15.51 -9.76 -16.58
C LEU A 39 16.15 -10.81 -15.67
N LEU A 40 15.59 -10.96 -14.48
CA LEU A 40 15.92 -12.01 -13.52
C LEU A 40 14.90 -13.15 -13.57
N ASP A 41 15.34 -14.38 -13.29
CA ASP A 41 14.41 -15.47 -12.99
C ASP A 41 13.89 -15.28 -11.55
N SER A 42 12.72 -14.66 -11.44
CA SER A 42 12.09 -14.32 -10.15
C SER A 42 11.79 -15.54 -9.28
N LYS A 43 11.74 -16.75 -9.85
CA LYS A 43 11.43 -18.00 -9.13
C LYS A 43 12.55 -18.45 -8.20
N GLU A 44 13.78 -18.00 -8.43
CA GLU A 44 14.92 -18.40 -7.61
C GLU A 44 15.02 -17.60 -6.30
N PHE A 45 14.28 -16.50 -6.16
CA PHE A 45 14.37 -15.59 -5.03
C PHE A 45 13.29 -15.85 -3.97
N PHE A 46 13.70 -15.83 -2.70
CA PHE A 46 12.80 -16.06 -1.55
C PHE A 46 11.87 -14.88 -1.24
N ARG A 47 12.23 -13.68 -1.73
CA ARG A 47 11.47 -12.45 -1.59
C ARG A 47 11.24 -11.87 -2.98
N PRO A 48 10.11 -11.18 -3.23
CA PRO A 48 9.87 -10.57 -4.53
C PRO A 48 10.99 -9.58 -4.86
N VAL A 49 11.48 -9.65 -6.09
CA VAL A 49 12.39 -8.67 -6.68
C VAL A 49 11.62 -8.03 -7.83
N VAL A 50 11.29 -6.76 -7.67
CA VAL A 50 10.46 -6.01 -8.64
C VAL A 50 11.28 -4.91 -9.31
N THR A 51 10.83 -4.45 -10.48
CA THR A 51 11.40 -3.30 -11.17
C THR A 51 10.88 -1.98 -10.58
N PRO A 52 11.52 -0.83 -10.85
CA PRO A 52 11.00 0.47 -10.45
C PRO A 52 9.62 0.75 -11.06
N TYR A 53 9.38 0.29 -12.28
CA TYR A 53 8.08 0.40 -12.95
C TYR A 53 6.97 -0.38 -12.21
N GLU A 54 7.25 -1.62 -11.80
CA GLU A 54 6.30 -2.44 -11.05
C GLU A 54 6.00 -1.84 -9.67
N LEU A 55 7.01 -1.28 -8.99
CA LEU A 55 6.82 -0.57 -7.74
C LEU A 55 5.95 0.68 -7.93
N GLU A 56 6.21 1.45 -8.98
CA GLU A 56 5.45 2.64 -9.33
C GLU A 56 3.96 2.32 -9.51
N ILE A 57 3.61 1.26 -10.24
CA ILE A 57 2.20 0.82 -10.37
C ILE A 57 1.61 0.43 -9.01
N ALA A 58 2.40 -0.17 -8.12
CA ALA A 58 1.92 -0.59 -6.81
C ALA A 58 1.67 0.58 -5.83
N LEU A 59 2.39 1.69 -5.97
CA LEU A 59 2.38 2.81 -5.02
C LEU A 59 1.68 4.06 -5.54
N ASN A 60 1.69 4.28 -6.85
CA ASN A 60 1.05 5.43 -7.48
C ASN A 60 -0.39 5.06 -7.89
N THR A 61 -1.35 5.47 -7.06
CA THR A 61 -2.78 5.23 -7.31
C THR A 61 -3.32 5.90 -8.58
N SER A 62 -2.58 6.87 -9.14
CA SER A 62 -2.93 7.51 -10.42
C SER A 62 -2.44 6.72 -11.63
N ARG A 63 -1.63 5.66 -11.43
CA ARG A 63 -1.14 4.79 -12.48
C ARG A 63 -1.90 3.46 -12.46
N GLU A 64 -2.57 3.15 -13.56
CA GLU A 64 -3.20 1.84 -13.76
C GLU A 64 -2.25 0.87 -14.46
N TRP A 65 -2.49 -0.43 -14.27
CA TRP A 65 -1.79 -1.47 -15.04
C TRP A 65 -2.23 -1.41 -16.50
N GLY A 66 -1.27 -1.16 -17.40
CA GLY A 66 -1.50 -1.00 -18.84
C GLY A 66 -0.68 -1.94 -19.72
N PRO A 67 -0.81 -1.82 -21.05
CA PRO A 67 0.04 -2.54 -22.00
C PRO A 67 1.48 -2.01 -22.03
N GLU A 68 1.71 -0.78 -21.54
CA GLU A 68 3.03 -0.18 -21.43
C GLU A 68 3.84 -0.88 -20.32
N TYR A 69 5.10 -1.16 -20.62
CA TYR A 69 6.07 -1.66 -19.64
C TYR A 69 7.46 -1.16 -19.99
N THR A 70 8.17 -0.62 -19.00
CA THR A 70 9.56 -0.20 -19.15
C THR A 70 10.46 -0.83 -18.09
N THR A 71 11.71 -1.02 -18.46
CA THR A 71 12.79 -1.40 -17.53
C THR A 71 13.75 -0.23 -17.27
N ASP A 72 13.62 0.87 -18.01
CA ASP A 72 14.33 2.11 -17.75
C ASP A 72 13.53 2.93 -16.74
N TYR A 73 14.10 3.15 -15.57
CA TYR A 73 13.44 3.93 -14.53
C TYR A 73 13.39 5.43 -14.88
N GLY A 74 14.22 5.90 -15.81
CA GLY A 74 14.18 7.28 -16.30
C GLY A 74 12.83 7.65 -16.91
N ASP A 75 12.16 6.69 -17.55
CA ASP A 75 10.87 6.89 -18.20
C ASP A 75 9.74 7.24 -17.22
N ILE A 76 9.83 6.78 -15.97
CA ILE A 76 8.81 7.03 -14.94
C ILE A 76 9.15 8.17 -13.99
N LEU A 77 10.32 8.79 -14.12
CA LEU A 77 10.70 9.97 -13.35
C LEU A 77 10.16 11.26 -14.00
N PRO A 78 10.05 12.37 -13.26
CA PRO A 78 9.59 13.64 -13.83
C PRO A 78 10.36 14.03 -15.10
N GLY A 79 9.62 14.20 -16.21
CA GLY A 79 10.16 14.50 -17.53
C GLY A 79 10.41 13.27 -18.44
N GLY A 80 10.19 12.05 -17.94
CA GLY A 80 10.20 10.83 -18.73
C GLY A 80 8.89 10.60 -19.49
N ASP A 81 8.95 9.77 -20.54
CA ASP A 81 7.83 9.52 -21.46
C ASP A 81 6.62 8.83 -20.79
N LEU A 82 6.87 8.06 -19.74
CA LEU A 82 5.86 7.31 -18.99
C LEU A 82 5.56 7.95 -17.63
N TYR A 83 6.00 9.18 -17.37
CA TYR A 83 5.76 9.86 -16.11
C TYR A 83 4.26 10.10 -15.87
N VAL A 84 3.79 9.74 -14.68
CA VAL A 84 2.42 10.00 -14.23
C VAL A 84 2.51 10.69 -12.87
N GLU A 85 2.01 11.92 -12.79
CA GLU A 85 1.98 12.65 -11.54
C GLU A 85 1.06 11.94 -10.53
N GLN A 86 1.58 11.67 -9.34
CA GLN A 86 0.81 11.05 -8.29
C GLN A 86 -0.19 12.06 -7.73
N THR A 87 -1.46 11.86 -8.05
CA THR A 87 -2.55 12.61 -7.41
C THR A 87 -2.74 12.02 -6.02
N GLN A 88 -2.70 12.86 -4.98
CA GLN A 88 -3.11 12.42 -3.66
C GLN A 88 -4.57 11.99 -3.73
N CYS A 89 -4.84 10.72 -3.43
CA CYS A 89 -6.18 10.30 -3.10
C CYS A 89 -6.52 10.93 -1.74
N ASP A 90 -7.09 12.14 -1.78
CA ASP A 90 -7.73 12.81 -0.64
C ASP A 90 -9.02 12.09 -0.19
N GLU A 91 -9.29 10.90 -0.73
CA GLU A 91 -10.39 10.05 -0.33
C GLU A 91 -9.96 9.29 0.91
N ALA A 92 -10.33 9.83 2.06
CA ALA A 92 -10.20 9.14 3.33
C ALA A 92 -10.87 7.77 3.22
N SER A 93 -10.07 6.72 3.26
CA SER A 93 -10.56 5.35 3.25
C SER A 93 -11.00 4.99 4.65
N TYR A 94 -12.24 4.52 4.80
CA TYR A 94 -12.78 4.08 6.07
C TYR A 94 -13.15 2.60 5.99
N ASP A 95 -12.77 1.84 7.01
CA ASP A 95 -13.26 0.46 7.19
C ASP A 95 -14.07 0.33 8.49
N VAL A 96 -14.81 -0.76 8.61
CA VAL A 96 -15.50 -1.16 9.83
C VAL A 96 -14.82 -2.39 10.43
N SER A 97 -14.37 -2.27 11.67
CA SER A 97 -13.83 -3.39 12.42
C SER A 97 -14.93 -4.42 12.69
N LEU A 98 -14.85 -5.60 12.05
CA LEU A 98 -15.88 -6.65 12.22
C LEU A 98 -16.00 -7.15 13.67
N ALA A 99 -14.93 -7.06 14.47
CA ALA A 99 -14.93 -7.50 15.86
C ALA A 99 -15.60 -6.49 16.81
N THR A 100 -15.58 -5.20 16.46
CA THR A 100 -16.00 -4.13 17.38
C THR A 100 -17.08 -3.20 16.82
N GLY A 101 -17.40 -3.31 15.53
CA GLY A 101 -18.33 -2.43 14.82
C GLY A 101 -17.83 -0.99 14.64
N LYS A 102 -16.57 -0.70 14.97
CA LYS A 102 -16.02 0.66 14.98
C LYS A 102 -15.51 1.05 13.60
N ILE A 103 -15.79 2.29 13.19
CA ILE A 103 -15.23 2.85 11.95
C ILE A 103 -13.80 3.31 12.23
N ARG A 104 -12.86 2.98 11.33
CA ARG A 104 -11.45 3.40 11.40
C ARG A 104 -11.02 3.98 10.08
N SER A 105 -10.22 5.04 10.14
CA SER A 105 -9.54 5.62 8.97
C SER A 105 -8.33 4.76 8.60
N LEU A 106 -8.14 4.51 7.31
CA LEU A 106 -7.05 3.73 6.73
C LEU A 106 -6.16 4.62 5.88
N GLY A 107 -4.98 4.96 6.41
CA GLY A 107 -3.91 5.61 5.67
C GLY A 107 -4.20 7.08 5.34
N ILE A 108 -3.23 7.95 5.64
CA ILE A 108 -3.31 9.42 5.58
C ILE A 108 -4.07 9.99 6.80
N ASP A 109 -3.27 10.50 7.75
CA ASP A 109 -3.76 11.33 8.85
C ASP A 109 -4.05 12.73 8.28
N LEU A 110 -5.18 12.87 7.57
CA LEU A 110 -5.70 14.17 7.16
C LEU A 110 -6.22 14.86 8.41
N GLY A 111 -5.32 15.38 9.26
CA GLY A 111 -5.58 16.03 10.55
C GLY A 111 -7.04 16.37 10.78
N ILE A 112 -7.82 15.37 11.20
CA ILE A 112 -9.25 15.54 11.40
C ILE A 112 -9.34 16.37 12.67
N GLU A 113 -9.63 17.66 12.50
CA GLU A 113 -10.00 18.53 13.60
C GLU A 113 -11.12 17.88 14.39
N GLU A 114 -11.05 18.08 15.70
CA GLU A 114 -11.83 17.40 16.74
C GLU A 114 -13.29 17.10 16.41
N ARG A 115 -13.66 15.89 16.83
CA ARG A 115 -14.97 15.49 17.36
C ARG A 115 -15.98 16.63 17.48
N ALA A 116 -17.04 16.56 16.68
CA ALA A 116 -18.30 17.13 17.11
C ALA A 116 -18.82 16.30 18.30
N ASP A 117 -18.93 16.92 19.47
CA ASP A 117 -19.54 16.33 20.66
C ASP A 117 -20.96 15.84 20.33
N GLY A 118 -21.18 14.52 20.44
CA GLY A 118 -22.51 13.91 20.31
C GLY A 118 -22.68 12.83 19.24
N LEU A 119 -21.63 12.47 18.50
CA LEU A 119 -21.69 11.39 17.48
C LEU A 119 -21.25 10.04 18.05
N ASP A 120 -22.01 8.97 17.79
CA ASP A 120 -21.71 7.61 18.22
C ASP A 120 -20.54 6.99 17.44
N ASP A 121 -19.83 6.03 18.03
CA ASP A 121 -18.62 5.37 17.48
C ASP A 121 -18.87 4.58 16.16
N ALA A 122 -20.13 4.56 15.72
CA ALA A 122 -20.65 3.93 14.52
C ALA A 122 -21.04 4.94 13.41
N THR A 123 -20.79 6.24 13.61
CA THR A 123 -21.11 7.28 12.62
C THR A 123 -19.88 8.13 12.31
N VAL A 124 -19.64 8.37 11.01
CA VAL A 124 -18.56 9.23 10.51
C VAL A 124 -19.14 10.27 9.54
N ALA A 125 -18.75 11.53 9.73
CA ALA A 125 -19.02 12.60 8.78
C ALA A 125 -17.91 12.63 7.72
N THR A 126 -18.28 12.46 6.45
CA THR A 126 -17.37 12.55 5.29
C THR A 126 -17.67 13.82 4.49
N LYS A 127 -16.74 14.26 3.63
CA LYS A 127 -16.96 15.39 2.70
C LYS A 127 -18.18 15.17 1.76
N GLN A 128 -18.60 13.92 1.56
CA GLN A 128 -19.71 13.52 0.69
C GLN A 128 -21.03 13.29 1.45
N GLY A 129 -21.03 13.39 2.80
CA GLY A 129 -22.20 13.18 3.65
C GLY A 129 -21.90 12.36 4.91
N THR A 130 -22.93 12.10 5.72
CA THR A 130 -22.83 11.30 6.94
C THR A 130 -23.05 9.82 6.64
N VAL A 131 -22.11 8.97 7.09
CA VAL A 131 -22.21 7.51 6.99
C VAL A 131 -22.43 6.95 8.40
N ALA A 132 -23.53 6.21 8.59
CA ALA A 132 -23.84 5.51 9.84
C ALA A 132 -23.88 4.00 9.60
N VAL A 133 -23.20 3.24 10.44
CA VAL A 133 -23.17 1.77 10.39
C VAL A 133 -24.18 1.22 11.40
N PRO A 134 -25.12 0.35 10.99
CA PRO A 134 -26.05 -0.27 11.93
C PRO A 134 -25.29 -1.20 12.89
N SER A 135 -25.61 -1.10 14.19
CA SER A 135 -25.03 -1.96 15.21
C SER A 135 -25.33 -3.43 14.93
N VAL A 136 -24.27 -4.23 14.75
CA VAL A 136 -24.38 -5.68 14.59
C VAL A 136 -24.75 -6.30 15.93
N HIS A 137 -25.99 -6.78 16.07
CA HIS A 137 -26.35 -7.65 17.18
C HIS A 137 -25.67 -9.00 16.96
N ALA A 138 -24.54 -9.24 17.63
CA ALA A 138 -23.98 -10.58 17.74
C ALA A 138 -25.02 -11.45 18.47
N GLY A 139 -25.76 -12.27 17.71
CA GLY A 139 -26.74 -13.19 18.25
C GLY A 139 -26.08 -14.21 19.17
N GLY A 140 -26.08 -13.92 20.47
CA GLY A 140 -25.78 -14.90 21.49
C GLY A 140 -26.87 -15.97 21.47
N VAL A 141 -26.52 -17.18 21.07
CA VAL A 141 -27.33 -18.38 21.29
C VAL A 141 -27.53 -18.51 22.80
N GLN A 142 -28.71 -18.16 23.30
CA GLN A 142 -29.16 -18.60 24.61
C GLN A 142 -29.53 -20.07 24.50
N GLY A 143 -28.61 -20.95 24.93
CA GLY A 143 -28.94 -22.33 25.20
C GLY A 143 -29.88 -22.38 26.40
N ASN A 144 -31.13 -22.77 26.18
CA ASN A 144 -32.07 -23.10 27.26
C ASN A 144 -32.09 -24.63 27.39
N THR A 145 -31.68 -25.10 28.57
CA THR A 145 -31.85 -26.46 29.08
C THR A 145 -33.32 -26.82 29.27
#